data_AF-A0A2R6T7Z5-F1
#
_entry.id   AF-A0A2R6T7Z5-F1
#
_cell.length_a   1.000
_cell.length_b   1.000
_cell.length_c   1.000
_cell.angle_alpha   90.00
_cell.angle_beta   90.00
_cell.angle_gamma   90.00
#
_symmetry.space_group_name_H-M   'P 1'
#
loop_
_entity.id
_entity.type
_entity.pdbx_description
1 polymer ?
#
loop_
_entity_poly.entity_id
_entity_poly.type
_entity_poly.pdbx_seq_one_letter_code
_entity_poly.pdbx_strand_id
1 'polypeptide(L)'
;MIREIGENEIRLVFEAKNKGKLRFKSREGSLGFGDSFATRSEEFNEDVYLEWQIGYDVPKKDVESGEKKTSLDDVYFSNSNGTTKCPFEFSEILEKIINQKM
;
A
#
# COMPACT_ATOMS: atom_id res chain seq x y z
N MET A 1 8.18 -0.42 -1.50
CA MET A 1 7.07 0.54 -1.32
C MET A 1 7.39 1.46 -0.17
N ILE A 2 7.72 0.90 1.00
CA ILE A 2 8.53 1.61 2.00
C ILE A 2 9.93 1.79 1.43
N ARG A 3 10.49 3.00 1.53
CA ARG A 3 11.88 3.27 1.10
C ARG A 3 12.76 3.75 2.24
N GLU A 4 12.21 4.46 3.21
CA GLU A 4 12.98 5.04 4.30
C GLU A 4 12.11 5.10 5.57
N ILE A 5 12.73 4.80 6.70
CA ILE A 5 12.12 4.95 8.02
C ILE A 5 13.02 5.94 8.79
N GLY A 6 12.50 7.15 9.01
CA GLY A 6 13.17 8.18 9.81
C GLY A 6 12.85 8.02 11.30
N GLU A 7 13.39 8.88 12.15
CA GLU A 7 13.18 8.82 13.61
C GLU A 7 11.70 8.98 14.01
N ASN A 8 10.88 9.66 13.21
CA ASN A 8 9.46 9.89 13.48
C ASN A 8 8.57 9.82 12.23
N GLU A 9 9.07 9.29 11.12
CA GLU A 9 8.32 9.24 9.87
C GLU A 9 8.58 7.97 9.07
N ILE A 10 7.57 7.52 8.34
CA ILE A 10 7.70 6.48 7.32
C ILE A 10 7.51 7.13 5.96
N ARG A 11 8.53 7.00 5.10
CA ARG A 11 8.45 7.47 3.72
C ARG A 11 8.06 6.32 2.79
N LEU A 12 6.87 6.47 2.23
CA LEU A 12 6.35 5.61 1.16
C LEU A 12 6.61 6.28 -0.18
N VAL A 13 7.19 5.55 -1.13
CA VAL A 13 7.51 6.07 -2.45
C VAL A 13 6.84 5.23 -3.51
N PHE A 14 6.01 5.90 -4.31
CA PHE A 14 5.25 5.31 -5.40
C PHE A 14 5.73 5.87 -6.73
N GLU A 15 5.74 5.04 -7.78
CA GLU A 15 5.93 5.56 -9.13
C GLU A 15 4.68 6.34 -9.55
N ALA A 16 4.87 7.47 -10.22
CA ALA A 16 3.80 8.26 -10.83
C ALA A 16 3.22 7.54 -12.07
N LYS A 17 2.66 6.35 -11.89
CA LYS A 17 2.07 5.49 -12.93
C LYS A 17 0.87 4.75 -12.38
N ASN A 18 -0.19 4.70 -13.19
CA ASN A 18 -1.35 3.84 -12.92
C ASN A 18 -0.97 2.37 -13.09
N LYS A 19 -1.02 1.57 -12.01
CA LYS A 19 -0.72 0.14 -12.03
C LYS A 19 -1.45 -0.60 -10.92
N GLY A 20 -2.37 -1.49 -11.31
CA GLY A 20 -3.07 -2.39 -10.39
C GLY A 20 -3.83 -1.65 -9.29
N LYS A 21 -3.34 -1.79 -8.05
CA LYS A 21 -3.89 -1.19 -6.81
C LYS A 21 -3.62 0.31 -6.67
N LEU A 22 -2.66 0.85 -7.42
CA LEU A 22 -2.26 2.26 -7.38
C LEU A 22 -2.80 2.98 -8.61
N ARG A 23 -3.60 4.03 -8.40
CA ARG A 23 -4.24 4.80 -9.46
C ARG A 23 -4.22 6.27 -9.09
N PHE A 24 -3.75 7.11 -9.99
CA PHE A 24 -3.90 8.54 -9.88
C PHE A 24 -5.27 8.94 -10.41
N LYS A 25 -5.92 9.84 -9.68
CA LYS A 25 -7.24 10.38 -9.99
C LYS A 25 -7.23 11.88 -9.78
N SER A 26 -8.09 12.59 -10.49
CA SER A 26 -8.39 13.99 -10.24
C SER A 26 -9.77 14.13 -9.61
N ARG A 27 -10.00 15.18 -8.83
CA ARG A 27 -11.32 15.46 -8.26
C ARG A 27 -11.53 16.97 -8.13
N GLU A 28 -12.59 17.49 -8.74
CA GLU A 28 -12.99 18.87 -8.51
C GLU A 28 -13.62 19.02 -7.12
N GLY A 29 -12.86 19.61 -6.20
CA GLY A 29 -13.30 19.91 -4.84
C GLY A 29 -13.50 18.69 -3.93
N SER A 30 -13.80 18.92 -2.65
CA SER A 30 -13.86 17.87 -1.62
C SER A 30 -15.11 16.98 -1.66
N LEU A 31 -16.08 17.27 -2.54
CA LEU A 31 -17.35 16.55 -2.65
C LEU A 31 -17.56 15.85 -4.01
N GLY A 32 -16.70 16.10 -5.02
CA GLY A 32 -16.81 15.50 -6.35
C GLY A 32 -16.59 13.98 -6.39
N PHE A 33 -16.69 13.36 -7.56
CA PHE A 33 -16.18 11.99 -7.76
C PHE A 33 -14.75 12.04 -8.29
N GLY A 34 -14.00 10.96 -8.07
CA GLY A 34 -12.64 10.85 -8.59
C GLY A 34 -12.64 10.38 -10.05
N ASP A 35 -12.17 11.23 -10.95
CA ASP A 35 -12.00 10.95 -12.37
C ASP A 35 -10.64 10.30 -12.66
N SER A 36 -10.54 9.64 -13.81
CA SER A 36 -9.29 9.00 -14.21
C SER A 36 -8.26 10.06 -14.61
N PHE A 37 -7.01 9.91 -14.14
CA PHE A 37 -5.92 10.84 -14.46
C PHE A 37 -4.80 10.15 -15.25
N ALA A 38 -4.45 10.68 -16.41
CA ALA A 38 -3.41 10.17 -17.28
C ALA A 38 -2.03 10.75 -16.94
N THR A 39 -1.36 10.13 -15.97
CA THR A 39 -0.01 10.48 -15.43
C THR A 39 1.12 10.79 -16.43
N ARG A 40 0.97 10.46 -17.72
CA ARG A 40 1.99 10.70 -18.76
C ARG A 40 1.70 11.91 -19.65
N SER A 41 0.46 12.39 -19.65
CA SER A 41 -0.02 13.43 -20.58
C SER A 41 -0.62 14.63 -19.86
N GLU A 42 -1.05 14.47 -18.62
CA GLU A 42 -1.64 15.53 -17.81
C GLU A 42 -0.64 16.04 -16.76
N GLU A 43 -0.70 17.33 -16.45
CA GLU A 43 0.12 17.95 -15.41
C GLU A 43 -0.49 17.70 -14.03
N PHE A 44 0.36 17.46 -13.04
CA PHE A 44 -0.07 17.30 -11.65
C PHE A 44 -0.44 18.65 -11.05
N ASN A 45 -1.58 18.69 -10.35
CA ASN A 45 -2.05 19.86 -9.60
C ASN A 45 -2.68 19.41 -8.26
N GLU A 46 -3.25 20.36 -7.51
CA GLU A 46 -3.87 20.15 -6.20
C GLU A 46 -5.11 19.24 -6.21
N ASP A 47 -5.75 19.06 -7.37
CA ASP A 47 -6.92 18.19 -7.52
C ASP A 47 -6.52 16.73 -7.76
N VAL A 48 -5.23 16.46 -8.02
CA VAL A 48 -4.71 15.11 -8.28
C VAL A 48 -4.33 14.41 -6.98
N TYR A 49 -4.83 13.20 -6.79
CA TYR A 49 -4.53 12.36 -5.64
C TYR A 49 -4.19 10.92 -6.06
N LEU A 50 -3.49 10.21 -5.17
CA LEU A 50 -3.20 8.80 -5.32
C LEU A 50 -4.27 7.97 -4.60
N GLU A 51 -5.06 7.22 -5.35
CA GLU A 51 -5.89 6.14 -4.85
C GLU A 51 -5.04 4.88 -4.70
N TRP A 52 -4.96 4.37 -3.47
CA TRP A 52 -4.30 3.11 -3.16
C TRP A 52 -5.27 2.14 -2.49
N GLN A 53 -5.57 1.05 -3.20
CA GLN A 53 -6.30 -0.11 -2.64
C GLN A 53 -5.38 -0.95 -1.76
N ILE A 54 -4.94 -0.36 -0.65
CA ILE A 54 -4.01 -0.96 0.31
C ILE A 54 -4.63 -2.20 0.96
N GLY A 55 -3.87 -3.30 1.02
CA GLY A 55 -4.20 -4.48 1.82
C GLY A 55 -3.54 -4.46 3.19
N TYR A 56 -3.89 -5.42 4.03
CA TYR A 56 -3.28 -5.63 5.36
C TYR A 56 -2.80 -7.08 5.57
N ASP A 57 -3.23 -8.01 4.71
CA ASP A 57 -2.82 -9.41 4.75
C ASP A 57 -2.72 -10.00 3.34
N VAL A 58 -2.09 -11.17 3.26
CA VAL A 58 -1.93 -11.94 2.02
C VAL A 58 -1.93 -13.44 2.34
N PRO A 59 -2.50 -14.32 1.49
CA PRO A 59 -2.41 -15.77 1.71
C PRO A 59 -0.96 -16.24 1.83
N LYS A 60 -0.67 -17.06 2.84
CA LYS A 60 0.69 -17.59 3.07
C LYS A 60 1.23 -18.35 1.85
N LYS A 61 0.36 -19.10 1.17
CA LYS A 61 0.66 -19.79 -0.09
C LYS A 61 1.18 -18.88 -1.21
N ASP A 62 0.76 -17.60 -1.24
CA ASP A 62 1.18 -16.64 -2.27
C ASP A 62 2.56 -16.06 -1.93
N VAL A 63 2.94 -16.07 -0.64
CA VAL A 63 4.29 -15.73 -0.17
C VAL A 63 5.23 -16.89 -0.44
N GLU A 64 4.83 -18.12 -0.11
CA GLU A 64 5.62 -19.34 -0.33
C GLU A 64 5.89 -19.61 -1.81
N SER A 65 4.94 -19.27 -2.70
CA SER A 65 5.11 -19.37 -4.15
C SER A 65 5.95 -18.23 -4.75
N GLY A 66 6.25 -17.19 -3.98
CA GLY A 66 6.98 -16.00 -4.41
C GLY A 66 6.15 -14.99 -5.23
N GLU A 67 4.84 -15.22 -5.40
CA GLU A 67 3.92 -14.28 -6.07
C GLU A 67 3.80 -12.95 -5.30
N LYS A 68 3.94 -13.03 -3.98
CA LYS A 68 3.87 -11.91 -3.05
C LYS A 68 5.11 -11.95 -2.16
N LYS A 69 5.59 -10.78 -1.77
CA LYS A 69 6.76 -10.65 -0.89
C LYS A 69 6.37 -9.76 0.28
N THR A 70 6.58 -10.26 1.48
CA THR A 70 6.40 -9.54 2.74
C THR A 70 7.70 -9.67 3.55
N SER A 71 7.99 -8.67 4.36
CA SER A 71 9.11 -8.70 5.31
C SER A 71 8.78 -9.43 6.62
N LEU A 72 7.51 -9.84 6.79
CA LEU A 72 6.98 -10.54 7.96
C LEU A 72 6.48 -11.94 7.56
N ASP A 73 7.27 -12.68 6.78
CA ASP A 73 6.89 -14.00 6.24
C ASP A 73 6.98 -15.13 7.30
N ASP A 74 7.66 -14.87 8.41
CA ASP A 74 7.70 -15.71 9.60
C ASP A 74 6.47 -15.55 10.52
N VAL A 75 5.71 -14.46 10.35
CA VAL A 75 4.46 -14.21 11.08
C VAL A 75 3.26 -14.69 10.28
N TYR A 76 2.41 -15.53 10.89
CA TYR A 76 1.20 -16.02 10.24
C TYR A 76 0.05 -16.24 11.22
N PHE A 77 -1.17 -16.12 10.70
CA PHE A 77 -2.41 -16.27 11.46
C PHE A 77 -3.52 -16.87 10.58
N SER A 78 -4.53 -17.46 11.21
CA SER A 78 -5.72 -17.93 10.51
C SER A 78 -6.78 -16.84 10.50
N ASN A 79 -7.32 -16.52 9.33
CA ASN A 79 -8.46 -15.61 9.24
C ASN A 79 -9.78 -16.30 9.62
N SER A 80 -10.89 -15.54 9.61
CA SER A 80 -12.24 -16.06 9.91
C SER A 80 -12.69 -17.20 8.99
N ASN A 81 -12.08 -17.32 7.81
CA ASN A 81 -12.39 -18.35 6.82
C ASN A 81 -11.44 -19.55 6.92
N GLY A 82 -10.62 -19.64 7.97
CA GLY A 82 -9.66 -20.72 8.19
C GLY A 82 -8.46 -20.71 7.23
N THR A 83 -8.26 -19.64 6.46
CA THR A 83 -7.11 -19.50 5.56
C THR A 83 -5.93 -18.90 6.32
N THR A 84 -4.76 -19.54 6.21
CA THR A 84 -3.50 -19.00 6.75
C THR A 84 -3.03 -17.80 5.95
N LYS A 85 -2.85 -16.66 6.62
CA LYS A 85 -2.40 -15.39 6.07
C LYS A 85 -1.09 -14.94 6.71
N CYS A 86 -0.37 -14.07 6.02
CA CYS A 86 0.77 -13.31 6.53
C CYS A 86 0.43 -11.81 6.54
N PRO A 87 0.99 -11.02 7.47
CA PRO A 87 0.92 -9.56 7.42
C PRO A 87 1.49 -9.02 6.09
N PHE A 88 0.85 -7.99 5.54
CA PHE A 88 1.23 -7.41 4.25
C PHE A 88 0.86 -5.94 4.16
N GLU A 89 1.61 -5.15 3.38
CA GLU A 89 1.35 -3.73 3.08
C GLU A 89 1.10 -2.90 4.35
N PHE A 90 -0.16 -2.62 4.71
CA PHE A 90 -0.50 -1.81 5.89
C PHE A 90 0.05 -2.39 7.20
N SER A 91 -0.02 -3.71 7.37
CA SER A 91 0.44 -4.34 8.61
C SER A 91 1.96 -4.24 8.78
N GLU A 92 2.71 -4.27 7.68
CA GLU A 92 4.17 -4.05 7.71
C GLU A 92 4.53 -2.61 8.05
N ILE A 93 3.73 -1.65 7.59
CA ILE A 93 3.88 -0.24 7.97
C ILE A 93 3.65 -0.11 9.48
N LEU A 94 2.57 -0.70 10.01
CA LEU A 94 2.26 -0.63 11.44
C LEU A 94 3.33 -1.28 12.30
N GLU A 95 3.81 -2.47 11.93
CA GLU A 95 4.88 -3.17 12.65
C GLU A 95 6.13 -2.29 12.78
N LYS A 96 6.54 -1.65 11.69
CA LYS A 96 7.68 -0.73 11.68
C LYS A 96 7.47 0.47 12.60
N ILE A 97 6.28 1.08 12.60
CA ILE A 97 5.96 2.22 13.48
C ILE A 97 6.03 1.80 14.95
N ILE A 98 5.45 0.64 15.28
CA ILE A 98 5.37 0.16 16.65
C ILE A 98 6.77 -0.18 17.17
N ASN A 99 7.56 -0.89 16.37
CA ASN A 99 8.89 -1.36 16.78
C ASN A 99 10.00 -0.31 16.67
N GLN A 100 9.75 0.83 16.02
CA GLN A 100 10.64 2.00 16.12
C GLN A 100 10.53 2.77 17.44
N LYS A 101 9.45 2.56 18.21
CA LYS A 101 9.25 3.24 19.51
C LYS A 101 9.82 2.47 20.70
N MET A 102 10.58 1.39 20.46
CA MET A 102 11.29 0.61 21.49
C MET A 102 12.79 0.75 21.35
#